data_AF-A0A9Q3EAH4-F1
#
_entry.id   AF-A0A9Q3EAH4-F1
#
_cell.length_a   1.000
_cell.length_b   1.000
_cell.length_c   1.000
_cell.angle_alpha   90.00
_cell.angle_beta   90.00
_cell.angle_gamma   90.00
#
_symmetry.space_group_name_H-M   'P 1'
#
loop_
_entity.id
_entity.type
_entity.pdbx_description
1 polymer ?
#
loop_
_entity_poly.entity_id
_entity_poly.type
_entity_poly.pdbx_seq_one_letter_code
_entity_poly.pdbx_strand_id
1 'polypeptide(L)'
;MQDILRRFCAYGMEYKDHEGYTHDCITLLPAFQLAYNTKESSDHPPTAKDFHYFWKRACDTAAKCIAEAKDYNKQRWDKTHMEPDFKEGDQVLVSTLNFNNLKGPKKMRDSFVGPFTIIKLIGKNAVEVKLTEEFFRKHPVFPV
;
A
#
# COMPACT_ATOMS: atom_id res chain seq x y z
N MET A 1 14.49 22.95 -13.86
CA MET A 1 13.98 21.98 -12.86
C MET A 1 12.76 21.21 -13.37
N GLN A 2 11.71 21.86 -13.89
CA GLN A 2 10.49 21.19 -14.37
C GLN A 2 10.67 20.32 -15.63
N ASP A 3 11.54 20.70 -16.56
CA ASP A 3 11.64 20.00 -17.85
C ASP A 3 12.41 18.66 -17.77
N ILE A 4 13.41 18.59 -16.89
CA ILE A 4 14.19 17.36 -16.64
C ILE A 4 13.41 16.40 -15.75
N LEU A 5 12.74 16.88 -14.70
CA LEU A 5 11.80 16.06 -13.92
C LEU A 5 10.61 15.59 -14.78
N ARG A 6 10.14 16.39 -15.75
CA ARG A 6 9.13 15.96 -16.74
C ARG A 6 9.64 14.83 -17.63
N ARG A 7 10.87 14.93 -18.13
CA ARG A 7 11.51 13.84 -18.89
C ARG A 7 11.72 12.61 -18.00
N PHE A 8 12.12 12.80 -16.74
CA PHE A 8 12.31 11.74 -15.75
C PHE A 8 11.02 10.95 -15.46
N CYS A 9 9.88 11.62 -15.32
CA CYS A 9 8.58 10.95 -15.18
C CYS A 9 8.06 10.33 -16.49
N ALA A 10 8.60 10.70 -17.65
CA ALA A 10 8.13 10.22 -18.96
C ALA A 10 8.83 8.94 -19.45
N TYR A 11 10.04 8.65 -18.98
CA TYR A 11 10.82 7.48 -19.43
C TYR A 11 10.58 6.19 -18.61
N GLY A 12 9.75 6.23 -17.57
CA GLY A 12 9.50 5.07 -16.70
C GLY A 12 10.64 4.82 -15.69
N MET A 13 10.43 3.87 -14.78
CA MET A 13 11.34 3.54 -13.65
C MET A 13 12.73 3.03 -14.10
N GLU A 14 12.89 2.71 -15.39
CA GLU A 14 14.05 2.03 -15.95
C GLU A 14 14.57 2.78 -17.18
N TYR A 15 15.83 3.21 -17.15
CA TYR A 15 16.53 3.82 -18.27
C TYR A 15 17.59 2.85 -18.81
N LYS A 16 17.56 2.55 -20.11
CA LYS A 16 18.61 1.76 -20.77
C LYS A 16 19.63 2.68 -21.44
N ASP A 17 20.89 2.51 -21.09
CA ASP A 17 21.97 3.24 -21.75
C ASP A 17 22.30 2.65 -23.14
N HIS A 18 23.19 3.34 -23.87
CA HIS A 18 23.65 2.89 -25.19
C HIS A 18 24.44 1.57 -25.15
N GLU A 19 24.87 1.14 -23.97
CA GLU A 19 25.59 -0.12 -23.74
C GLU A 19 24.62 -1.26 -23.33
N GLY A 20 23.34 -0.96 -23.14
CA GLY A 20 22.28 -1.91 -22.83
C GLY A 20 22.07 -2.17 -21.33
N TYR A 21 22.76 -1.46 -20.44
CA TYR A 21 22.54 -1.58 -19.00
C TYR A 21 21.28 -0.83 -18.58
N THR A 22 20.46 -1.50 -17.78
CA THR A 22 19.22 -0.94 -17.25
C THR A 22 19.49 -0.31 -15.89
N HIS A 23 19.39 1.01 -15.83
CA HIS A 23 19.57 1.78 -14.61
C HIS A 23 18.18 2.04 -13.99
N ASP A 24 17.99 1.63 -12.74
CA ASP A 24 16.80 1.97 -11.96
C ASP A 24 16.91 3.43 -11.51
N CYS A 25 15.82 4.18 -11.60
CA CYS A 25 15.72 5.55 -11.09
C CYS A 25 16.20 5.71 -9.63
N ILE A 26 16.06 4.68 -8.79
CA ILE A 26 16.59 4.67 -7.41
C ILE A 26 18.12 4.64 -7.40
N THR A 27 18.75 3.99 -8.39
CA THR A 27 20.22 3.95 -8.52
C THR A 27 20.80 5.26 -9.04
N LEU A 28 20.04 5.99 -9.85
CA LEU A 28 20.46 7.27 -10.43
C LEU A 28 20.15 8.47 -9.52
N LEU A 29 19.15 8.38 -8.63
CA LEU A 29 18.77 9.47 -7.72
C LEU A 29 19.93 9.98 -6.85
N PRO A 30 20.77 9.12 -6.24
CA PRO A 30 21.94 9.57 -5.51
C PRO A 30 23.00 10.21 -6.41
N ALA A 31 23.26 9.66 -7.61
CA ALA A 31 24.19 10.26 -8.57
C ALA A 31 23.69 11.63 -9.07
N PHE A 32 22.38 11.78 -9.24
CA PHE A 32 21.74 13.02 -9.65
C PHE A 32 21.72 14.06 -8.53
N GLN A 33 21.45 13.63 -7.29
CA GLN A 33 21.55 14.47 -6.10
C GLN A 33 23.00 14.91 -5.86
N LEU A 34 23.97 14.02 -6.11
CA LEU A 34 25.39 14.35 -6.06
C LEU A 34 25.75 15.38 -7.13
N ALA A 35 25.36 15.15 -8.39
CA ALA A 35 25.59 16.09 -9.49
C ALA A 35 24.94 17.46 -9.25
N TYR A 36 23.78 17.49 -8.58
CA TYR A 36 23.10 18.72 -8.17
C TYR A 36 23.84 19.42 -7.03
N ASN A 37 24.26 18.69 -6.00
CA ASN A 37 24.98 19.23 -4.84
C ASN A 37 26.42 19.66 -5.18
N THR A 38 27.08 19.02 -6.16
CA THR A 38 28.40 19.41 -6.68
C THR A 38 28.34 20.66 -7.57
N LYS A 39 27.15 21.04 -8.09
CA LYS A 39 27.01 22.33 -8.79
C LYS A 39 27.14 23.53 -7.85
N GLU A 40 27.03 23.33 -6.54
CA GLU A 40 27.18 24.40 -5.54
C GLU A 40 28.49 24.34 -4.72
N SER A 41 29.40 23.37 -4.90
CA SER A 41 30.67 23.40 -4.17
C SER A 41 31.88 22.70 -4.83
N SER A 42 32.90 23.53 -5.08
CA SER A 42 34.33 23.25 -5.34
C SER A 42 34.78 22.57 -6.64
N ASP A 43 35.87 23.10 -7.21
CA ASP A 43 36.50 22.81 -8.52
C ASP A 43 36.98 21.35 -8.76
N HIS A 44 36.63 20.39 -7.91
CA HIS A 44 37.14 19.02 -8.00
C HIS A 44 36.01 17.98 -7.98
N PRO A 45 35.96 17.05 -8.96
CA PRO A 45 34.99 15.96 -8.92
C PRO A 45 35.27 15.08 -7.69
N PRO A 46 34.23 14.64 -6.97
CA PRO A 46 34.39 13.83 -5.77
C PRO A 46 35.15 12.55 -6.10
N THR A 47 36.09 12.17 -5.23
CA THR A 47 36.89 10.96 -5.43
C THR A 47 36.00 9.72 -5.24
N ALA A 48 36.35 8.58 -5.83
CA ALA A 48 35.58 7.33 -5.67
C ALA A 48 35.29 6.96 -4.19
N LYS A 49 36.17 7.33 -3.26
CA LYS A 49 35.97 7.17 -1.81
C LYS A 49 34.84 8.05 -1.27
N ASP A 50 34.77 9.29 -1.73
CA ASP A 50 33.73 10.25 -1.33
C ASP A 50 32.37 9.79 -1.86
N PHE A 51 32.35 9.26 -3.09
CA PHE A 51 31.15 8.65 -3.68
C PHE A 51 30.67 7.44 -2.88
N HIS A 52 31.58 6.55 -2.49
CA HIS A 52 31.24 5.38 -1.66
C HIS A 52 30.62 5.79 -0.31
N TYR A 53 31.20 6.79 0.35
CA TYR A 53 30.67 7.30 1.62
C TYR A 53 29.27 7.93 1.45
N PHE A 54 29.08 8.73 0.41
CA PHE A 54 27.78 9.31 0.07
C PHE A 54 26.74 8.24 -0.20
N TRP A 55 27.08 7.24 -1.02
CA TRP A 55 26.20 6.12 -1.35
C TRP A 55 25.79 5.33 -0.11
N LYS A 56 26.77 4.98 0.74
CA LYS A 56 26.52 4.28 2.00
C LYS A 56 25.55 5.05 2.90
N ARG A 57 25.76 6.36 3.06
CA ARG A 57 24.86 7.23 3.84
C ARG A 57 23.46 7.29 3.25
N ALA A 58 23.34 7.34 1.91
CA ALA A 58 22.05 7.35 1.23
C ALA A 58 21.29 6.04 1.46
N CYS A 59 21.96 4.89 1.31
CA CYS A 59 21.40 3.57 1.61
C CYS A 59 20.99 3.45 3.08
N ASP A 60 21.85 3.87 4.02
CA ASP A 60 21.56 3.82 5.45
C ASP A 60 20.33 4.68 5.81
N THR A 61 20.21 5.86 5.17
CA THR A 61 19.07 6.76 5.38
C THR A 61 17.79 6.15 4.79
N ALA A 62 17.85 5.61 3.57
CA ALA A 62 16.71 4.95 2.95
C ALA A 62 16.24 3.74 3.78
N ALA A 63 17.16 2.92 4.28
CA ALA A 63 16.84 1.79 5.14
C ALA A 63 16.14 2.23 6.44
N LYS A 64 16.63 3.32 7.07
CA LYS A 64 15.97 3.92 8.25
C LYS A 64 14.57 4.42 7.93
N CYS A 65 14.39 5.17 6.84
CA CYS A 65 13.08 5.69 6.44
C CYS A 65 12.07 4.56 6.17
N ILE A 66 12.51 3.46 5.56
CA ILE A 66 11.65 2.28 5.34
C ILE A 66 11.25 1.64 6.67
N ALA A 67 12.19 1.47 7.60
CA ALA A 67 11.93 0.91 8.92
C ALA A 67 10.95 1.81 9.71
N GLU A 68 11.20 3.11 9.76
CA GLU A 68 10.33 4.10 10.42
C GLU A 68 8.93 4.13 9.80
N ALA A 69 8.81 4.08 8.48
CA ALA A 69 7.53 4.03 7.80
C ALA A 69 6.75 2.75 8.13
N LYS A 70 7.43 1.60 8.18
CA LYS A 70 6.83 0.32 8.59
C LYS A 70 6.32 0.38 10.03
N ASP A 71 7.12 0.92 10.94
CA ASP A 71 6.75 1.04 12.35
C ASP A 71 5.61 2.04 12.57
N TYR A 72 5.63 3.17 11.87
CA TYR A 72 4.54 4.15 11.87
C TYR A 72 3.22 3.53 11.41
N ASN A 73 3.25 2.80 10.28
CA ASN A 73 2.07 2.14 9.73
C ASN A 73 1.54 1.07 10.70
N LYS A 74 2.44 0.27 11.31
CA LYS A 74 2.05 -0.74 12.31
C LYS A 74 1.39 -0.09 13.52
N GLN A 75 1.99 0.94 14.11
CA GLN A 75 1.43 1.61 15.29
C GLN A 75 0.06 2.24 14.98
N ARG A 76 -0.10 2.82 13.79
CA ARG A 76 -1.39 3.39 13.37
C ARG A 76 -2.43 2.29 13.19
N TRP A 77 -2.05 1.19 12.54
CA TRP A 77 -2.92 0.03 12.35
C TRP A 77 -3.39 -0.53 13.69
N ASP A 78 -2.45 -0.83 14.59
CA ASP A 78 -2.73 -1.42 15.92
C ASP A 78 -3.62 -0.51 16.79
N LYS A 79 -3.58 0.82 16.59
CA LYS A 79 -4.43 1.78 17.33
C LYS A 79 -5.88 1.77 16.87
N THR A 80 -6.13 1.60 15.57
CA THR A 80 -7.49 1.71 15.01
C THR A 80 -8.15 0.36 14.77
N HIS A 81 -7.36 -0.71 14.59
CA HIS A 81 -7.87 -2.05 14.32
C HIS A 81 -8.00 -2.80 15.63
N MET A 82 -9.25 -2.89 16.11
CA MET A 82 -9.61 -3.78 17.21
C MET A 82 -10.14 -5.08 16.61
N GLU A 83 -9.64 -6.21 17.10
CA GLU A 83 -10.15 -7.52 16.72
C GLU A 83 -11.59 -7.66 17.28
N PRO A 84 -12.59 -7.92 16.42
CA PRO A 84 -13.98 -8.09 16.84
C PRO A 84 -14.17 -9.47 17.50
N ASP A 85 -14.75 -9.50 18.70
CA ASP A 85 -15.06 -10.73 19.44
C ASP A 85 -16.39 -11.33 18.96
N PHE A 86 -16.33 -12.07 17.86
CA PHE A 86 -17.47 -12.83 17.34
C PHE A 86 -17.36 -14.30 17.71
N LYS A 87 -18.50 -14.93 17.97
CA LYS A 87 -18.60 -16.36 18.28
C LYS A 87 -19.48 -17.07 17.26
N GLU A 88 -19.19 -18.35 17.04
CA GLU A 88 -20.03 -19.22 16.24
C GLU A 88 -21.44 -19.27 16.87
N GLY A 89 -22.48 -19.07 16.07
CA GLY A 89 -23.86 -18.97 16.54
C GLY A 89 -24.36 -17.55 16.80
N ASP A 90 -23.50 -16.54 16.83
CA ASP A 90 -23.95 -15.15 16.97
C ASP A 90 -24.76 -14.69 15.76
N GLN A 91 -25.71 -13.78 15.99
CA GLN A 91 -26.49 -13.13 14.94
C GLN A 91 -25.83 -11.82 14.54
N VAL A 92 -25.48 -11.69 13.26
CA VAL A 92 -24.82 -10.52 12.69
C VAL A 92 -25.58 -9.96 11.51
N LEU A 93 -25.48 -8.64 11.34
CA LEU A 93 -25.99 -7.95 10.17
C LEU A 93 -24.90 -7.86 9.10
N VAL A 94 -25.24 -8.12 7.84
CA VAL A 94 -24.29 -8.03 6.73
C VAL A 94 -24.48 -6.72 5.97
N SER A 95 -23.38 -6.02 5.67
CA SER A 95 -23.43 -4.76 4.93
C SER A 95 -23.85 -4.97 3.47
N THR A 96 -24.74 -4.10 2.99
CA THR A 96 -25.22 -4.14 1.60
C THR A 96 -24.37 -3.35 0.60
N LEU A 97 -23.30 -2.69 1.07
CA LEU A 97 -22.47 -1.80 0.26
C LEU A 97 -21.94 -2.46 -1.01
N ASN A 98 -21.56 -3.74 -0.92
CA ASN A 98 -20.99 -4.52 -2.03
C ASN A 98 -22.03 -5.40 -2.77
N PHE A 99 -23.31 -5.27 -2.45
CA PHE A 99 -24.37 -6.00 -3.15
C PHE A 99 -24.94 -5.18 -4.32
N ASN A 100 -24.39 -5.42 -5.51
CA ASN A 100 -24.81 -4.72 -6.73
C ASN A 100 -26.19 -5.17 -7.28
N ASN A 101 -26.63 -6.38 -6.93
CA ASN A 101 -27.83 -7.01 -7.54
C ASN A 101 -29.06 -6.99 -6.61
N LEU A 102 -29.12 -6.08 -5.64
CA LEU A 102 -30.32 -5.95 -4.81
C LEU A 102 -31.39 -5.15 -5.56
N LYS A 103 -32.65 -5.56 -5.38
CA LYS A 103 -33.80 -4.90 -5.97
C LYS A 103 -33.96 -3.49 -5.41
N GLY A 104 -34.31 -2.55 -6.28
CA GLY A 104 -34.66 -1.17 -5.90
C GLY A 104 -33.50 -0.15 -5.91
N PRO A 105 -33.82 1.14 -5.71
CA PRO A 105 -32.86 2.24 -5.77
C PRO A 105 -31.91 2.25 -4.57
N LYS A 106 -30.61 2.45 -4.81
CA LYS A 106 -29.54 2.41 -3.79
C LYS A 106 -29.79 3.32 -2.58
N LYS A 107 -30.47 4.46 -2.78
CA LYS A 107 -30.75 5.45 -1.72
C LYS A 107 -31.85 5.02 -0.73
N MET A 108 -32.70 4.08 -1.12
CA MET A 108 -33.85 3.64 -0.32
C MET A 108 -33.64 2.23 0.28
N ARG A 109 -32.52 1.59 -0.04
CA ARG A 109 -32.17 0.27 0.52
C ARG A 109 -31.49 0.43 1.86
N ASP A 110 -31.72 -0.53 2.74
CA ASP A 110 -31.03 -0.59 4.03
C ASP A 110 -29.53 -0.85 3.84
N SER A 111 -28.71 -0.16 4.63
CA SER A 111 -27.24 -0.32 4.63
C SER A 111 -26.79 -1.68 5.15
N PHE A 112 -27.65 -2.36 5.90
CA PHE A 112 -27.42 -3.66 6.52
C PHE A 112 -28.65 -4.54 6.36
N VAL A 113 -28.44 -5.83 6.12
CA VAL A 113 -29.52 -6.81 5.90
C VAL A 113 -29.35 -8.00 6.82
N GLY A 114 -30.51 -8.48 7.30
CA GLY A 114 -30.74 -9.76 7.96
C GLY A 114 -29.95 -10.00 9.25
N PRO A 115 -30.54 -10.58 10.30
CA PRO A 115 -29.73 -11.31 11.27
C PRO A 115 -29.35 -12.64 10.64
N PHE A 116 -28.09 -12.77 10.22
CA PHE A 116 -27.53 -14.04 9.77
C PHE A 116 -26.72 -14.68 10.89
N THR A 117 -26.80 -16.00 11.01
CA THR A 117 -26.04 -16.75 12.01
C THR A 117 -24.63 -17.01 11.49
N ILE A 118 -23.62 -16.72 12.31
CA ILE A 118 -22.23 -17.12 12.04
C ILE A 118 -22.13 -18.64 12.14
N ILE A 119 -21.70 -19.27 11.05
CA ILE A 119 -21.42 -20.72 10.99
C ILE A 119 -20.02 -20.99 11.54
N LYS A 120 -19.05 -20.19 11.09
CA LYS A 120 -17.63 -20.42 11.35
C LYS A 120 -16.83 -19.13 11.30
N LEU A 121 -15.82 -19.03 12.14
CA LEU A 121 -14.79 -17.98 12.05
C LEU A 121 -13.68 -18.41 11.10
N ILE A 122 -13.39 -17.59 10.08
CA ILE A 122 -12.32 -17.82 9.11
C ILE A 122 -11.15 -16.90 9.47
N GLY A 123 -10.17 -17.47 10.18
CA GLY A 123 -9.05 -16.70 10.71
C GLY A 123 -9.53 -15.65 11.71
N LYS A 124 -8.84 -14.51 11.74
CA LYS A 124 -9.10 -13.42 12.70
C LYS A 124 -9.99 -12.29 12.16
N ASN A 125 -10.15 -12.19 10.84
CA ASN A 125 -10.75 -11.02 10.17
C ASN A 125 -11.94 -11.37 9.27
N ALA A 126 -12.40 -12.61 9.28
CA ALA A 126 -13.51 -12.99 8.42
C ALA A 126 -14.45 -13.97 9.11
N VAL A 127 -15.73 -13.84 8.81
CA VAL A 127 -16.79 -14.69 9.33
C VAL A 127 -17.57 -15.29 8.18
N GLU A 128 -17.87 -16.58 8.29
CA GLU A 128 -18.77 -17.28 7.39
C GLU A 128 -20.17 -17.28 7.99
N VAL A 129 -21.14 -16.76 7.24
CA VAL A 129 -22.52 -16.63 7.70
C VAL A 129 -23.47 -17.47 6.85
N LYS A 130 -24.53 -17.95 7.50
CA LYS A 130 -25.59 -18.69 6.82
C LYS A 130 -26.52 -17.73 6.09
N LEU A 131 -26.24 -17.47 4.82
CA LEU A 131 -27.11 -16.64 3.97
C LEU A 131 -28.39 -17.39 3.58
N THR A 132 -29.53 -16.73 3.73
CA THR A 132 -30.86 -17.22 3.35
C THR A 132 -31.45 -16.39 2.20
N GLU A 133 -32.54 -16.90 1.61
CA GLU A 133 -33.37 -16.18 0.63
C GLU A 133 -32.59 -15.68 -0.61
N GLU A 134 -32.74 -14.40 -0.95
CA GLU A 134 -32.14 -13.74 -2.11
C GLU A 134 -30.60 -13.71 -2.06
N PHE A 135 -30.01 -13.98 -0.90
CA PHE A 135 -28.57 -13.89 -0.66
C PHE A 135 -27.84 -15.22 -0.80
N PHE A 136 -28.54 -16.34 -1.00
CA PHE A 136 -27.92 -17.67 -1.11
C PHE A 136 -26.86 -17.78 -2.23
N ARG A 137 -27.00 -17.00 -3.30
CA ARG A 137 -26.04 -16.96 -4.42
C ARG A 137 -24.82 -16.07 -4.15
N LYS A 138 -24.78 -15.34 -3.03
CA LYS A 138 -23.65 -14.49 -2.65
C LYS A 138 -22.61 -15.30 -1.89
N HIS A 139 -21.38 -14.81 -1.92
CA HIS A 139 -20.31 -15.43 -1.15
C HIS A 139 -20.62 -15.33 0.34
N PRO A 140 -20.59 -16.44 1.11
CA PRO A 140 -21.02 -16.45 2.51
C PRO A 140 -19.97 -15.90 3.49
N VAL A 141 -18.75 -15.63 3.01
CA VAL A 141 -17.64 -15.12 3.82
C VAL A 141 -17.54 -13.61 3.71
N PHE A 142 -17.56 -12.93 4.85
CA PHE A 142 -17.46 -11.47 4.95
C PHE A 142 -16.27 -11.05 5.81
N PRO A 143 -15.50 -10.03 5.39
CA PRO A 143 -14.50 -9.43 6.25
C PRO A 143 -15.18 -8.63 7.37
N VAL A 144 -14.57 -8.64 8.54
CA VAL A 144 -14.94 -7.79 9.67
C VAL A 144 -14.00 -6.59 9.77
#